data_AF-A0A0K1FKI4-F1
#
_entry.id   AF-A0A0K1FKI4-F1
#
_cell.length_a   1.000
_cell.length_b   1.000
_cell.length_c   1.000
_cell.angle_alpha   90.00
_cell.angle_beta   90.00
_cell.angle_gamma   90.00
#
_symmetry.space_group_name_H-M   'P 1'
#
loop_
_entity.id
_entity.type
_entity.pdbx_description
1 polymer ?
#
loop_
_entity_poly.entity_id
_entity_poly.type
_entity_poly.pdbx_seq_one_letter_code
_entity_poly.pdbx_strand_id
1 'polypeptide(L)'
;MPTAVSAEPMVGMPSPLVEYPSVRDAWAVAGLPVYTPTLLPVGYAQKNVIVIDKSLAEIFYRNSDGKEILFRMAAGNADISGDSTAYEVNQVVQAGRQYIRVKGSGRLVHLALWSRGGYTFSLSFEEPVPVEAVEAIVTTIAWN
;
A
#
# COMPACT_ATOMS: atom_id res chain seq x y z
N MET A 1 -26.84 34.02 -1.06
CA MET A 1 -25.67 33.31 -1.61
C MET A 1 -24.56 33.43 -0.58
N PRO A 2 -24.01 32.33 -0.01
CA PRO A 2 -22.77 32.42 0.73
C PRO A 2 -21.58 32.06 -0.17
N THR A 3 -20.53 32.82 0.05
CA THR A 3 -19.27 32.94 -0.67
C THR A 3 -18.50 31.62 -0.69
N ALA A 4 -18.02 31.20 -1.86
CA ALA A 4 -17.02 30.15 -1.97
C ALA A 4 -15.70 30.65 -1.36
N VAL A 5 -15.23 29.97 -0.31
CA VAL A 5 -13.90 30.21 0.25
C VAL A 5 -12.91 29.52 -0.68
N SER A 6 -12.23 30.30 -1.52
CA SER A 6 -11.11 29.81 -2.33
C SER A 6 -9.93 29.58 -1.40
N ALA A 7 -9.58 28.31 -1.16
CA ALA A 7 -8.38 27.95 -0.44
C ALA A 7 -7.16 28.23 -1.35
N GLU A 8 -6.50 29.37 -1.13
CA GLU A 8 -5.18 29.63 -1.71
C GLU A 8 -4.13 28.79 -0.96
N PRO A 9 -3.15 28.16 -1.65
CA PRO A 9 -2.14 27.36 -0.99
C PRO A 9 -1.23 28.28 -0.16
N MET A 10 -1.25 28.09 1.17
CA MET A 10 -0.36 28.78 2.11
C MET A 10 1.09 28.31 1.89
N VAL A 11 1.91 29.16 1.27
CA VAL A 11 3.34 28.92 1.02
C VAL A 11 4.09 28.90 2.36
N GLY A 12 4.66 27.75 2.72
CA GLY A 12 5.55 27.61 3.90
C GLY A 12 5.29 26.39 4.79
N MET A 13 4.19 25.66 4.61
CA MET A 13 4.03 24.35 5.25
C MET A 13 4.77 23.30 4.41
N PRO A 14 5.64 22.46 5.01
CA PRO A 14 6.23 21.35 4.28
C PRO A 14 5.09 20.49 3.72
N SER A 15 5.20 20.12 2.45
CA SER A 15 4.22 19.24 1.82
C SER A 15 4.03 18.00 2.71
N PRO A 16 2.78 17.62 3.04
CA PRO A 16 2.54 16.44 3.86
C PRO A 16 3.03 15.17 3.15
N LEU A 17 3.16 15.23 1.82
CA LEU A 17 3.69 14.18 0.96
C LEU A 17 5.15 14.50 0.62
N VAL A 18 6.05 13.61 1.01
CA VAL A 18 7.50 13.72 0.75
C VAL A 18 8.00 12.45 0.08
N GLU A 19 8.72 12.60 -1.03
CA GLU A 19 9.38 11.50 -1.74
C GLU A 19 10.79 11.23 -1.19
N TYR A 20 11.17 9.95 -1.14
CA TYR A 20 12.44 9.49 -0.61
C TYR A 20 13.21 8.63 -1.63
N PRO A 21 14.56 8.71 -1.63
CA PRO A 21 15.39 7.92 -2.53
C PRO A 21 15.43 6.43 -2.17
N SER A 22 15.01 6.05 -0.95
CA SER A 22 15.00 4.66 -0.52
C SER A 22 13.86 4.34 0.45
N VAL A 23 13.41 3.08 0.44
CA VAL A 23 12.44 2.55 1.41
C VAL A 23 12.94 2.72 2.84
N ARG A 24 14.23 2.48 3.07
CA ARG A 24 14.82 2.57 4.40
C ARG A 24 14.70 3.98 4.97
N ASP A 25 14.97 5.01 4.16
CA ASP A 25 14.90 6.40 4.62
C ASP A 25 13.44 6.82 4.91
N ALA A 26 12.52 6.45 4.02
CA ALA A 26 11.08 6.71 4.20
C ALA A 26 10.54 6.05 5.48
N TRP A 27 10.82 4.75 5.66
CA TRP A 27 10.35 4.01 6.83
C TRP A 27 10.96 4.52 8.13
N ALA A 28 12.24 4.93 8.11
CA ALA A 28 12.88 5.54 9.27
C ALA A 28 12.21 6.86 9.68
N VAL A 29 11.83 7.72 8.71
CA VAL A 29 11.09 8.96 9.00
C VAL A 29 9.69 8.66 9.52
N ALA A 30 9.04 7.60 9.02
CA ALA A 30 7.72 7.19 9.48
C ALA A 30 7.73 6.40 10.81
N GLY A 31 8.91 6.08 11.36
CA GLY A 31 9.03 5.25 12.56
C GLY A 31 8.59 3.80 12.35
N LEU A 32 8.70 3.29 11.12
CA LEU A 32 8.22 1.96 10.71
C LEU A 32 9.40 0.98 10.54
N PRO A 33 9.25 -0.29 10.92
CA PRO A 33 10.19 -1.34 10.55
C PRO A 33 10.09 -1.65 9.05
N VAL A 34 11.23 -1.87 8.40
CA VAL A 34 11.29 -2.08 6.95
C VAL A 34 10.75 -3.46 6.58
N TYR A 35 9.48 -3.49 6.18
CA TYR A 35 8.81 -4.66 5.63
C TYR A 35 8.43 -4.40 4.19
N THR A 36 9.04 -5.14 3.26
CA THR A 36 8.73 -5.05 1.84
C THR A 36 8.58 -6.43 1.22
N PRO A 37 7.69 -6.59 0.22
CA PRO A 37 7.64 -7.80 -0.56
C PRO A 37 8.92 -7.94 -1.39
N THR A 38 9.51 -9.14 -1.40
CA THR A 38 10.66 -9.45 -2.28
C THR A 38 10.22 -10.12 -3.57
N LEU A 39 8.97 -10.59 -3.64
CA LEU A 39 8.33 -11.12 -4.82
C LEU A 39 7.25 -10.15 -5.31
N LEU A 40 7.24 -9.87 -6.60
CA LEU A 40 6.19 -9.13 -7.30
C LEU A 40 5.87 -9.82 -8.62
N PRO A 41 4.71 -9.54 -9.24
CA PRO A 41 4.42 -9.99 -10.59
C PRO A 41 5.54 -9.57 -11.57
N VAL A 42 5.76 -10.39 -12.59
CA VAL A 42 6.83 -10.18 -13.58
C VAL A 42 6.69 -8.81 -14.23
N GLY A 43 7.80 -8.10 -14.39
CA GLY A 43 7.87 -6.81 -15.05
C GLY A 43 7.69 -5.61 -14.14
N TYR A 44 7.26 -5.79 -12.88
CA TYR A 44 7.16 -4.70 -11.91
C TYR A 44 8.50 -4.40 -11.24
N ALA A 45 8.85 -3.12 -11.16
CA ALA A 45 10.02 -2.62 -10.44
C ALA A 45 9.65 -1.43 -9.55
N GLN A 46 10.34 -1.27 -8.43
CA GLN A 46 10.15 -0.13 -7.54
C GLN A 46 10.46 1.18 -8.29
N LYS A 47 9.57 2.16 -8.17
CA LYS A 47 9.72 3.49 -8.79
C LYS A 47 9.86 4.59 -7.75
N ASN A 48 8.83 4.80 -6.95
CA ASN A 48 8.76 5.91 -6.00
C ASN A 48 8.48 5.36 -4.60
N VAL A 49 9.04 6.06 -3.61
CA VAL A 49 8.80 5.80 -2.20
C VAL A 49 8.39 7.11 -1.57
N ILE A 50 7.21 7.13 -0.95
CA ILE A 50 6.61 8.35 -0.43
C ILE A 50 6.23 8.14 1.03
N VAL A 51 6.35 9.19 1.84
CA VAL A 51 5.75 9.25 3.18
C VAL A 51 4.73 10.38 3.22
N ILE A 52 3.53 10.06 3.68
CA ILE A 52 2.44 10.99 3.92
C ILE A 52 2.33 11.20 5.43
N ASP A 53 2.33 12.46 5.84
CA ASP A 53 2.13 12.93 7.22
C ASP A 53 3.03 12.20 8.25
N LYS A 54 4.26 11.86 7.83
CA LYS A 54 5.29 11.17 8.64
C LYS A 54 4.80 9.86 9.28
N SER A 55 3.76 9.22 8.75
CA SER A 55 3.12 8.06 9.40
C SER A 55 2.67 6.98 8.42
N LEU A 56 2.26 7.37 7.22
CA LEU A 56 1.88 6.46 6.16
C LEU A 56 2.98 6.41 5.11
N ALA A 57 3.58 5.23 4.91
CA ALA A 57 4.60 5.03 3.92
C ALA A 57 4.06 4.24 2.73
N GLU A 58 4.45 4.65 1.52
CA GLU A 58 3.98 4.13 0.24
C GLU A 58 5.14 3.70 -0.64
N ILE A 59 5.01 2.58 -1.33
CA ILE A 59 5.92 2.13 -2.38
C ILE A 59 5.12 1.88 -3.65
N PHE A 60 5.52 2.56 -4.72
CA PHE A 60 4.96 2.39 -6.05
C PHE A 60 5.85 1.44 -6.84
N TYR A 61 5.27 0.33 -7.30
CA TYR A 61 5.89 -0.56 -8.27
C TYR A 61 5.20 -0.40 -9.61
N ARG A 62 5.96 -0.24 -10.69
CA ARG A 62 5.39 -0.02 -12.03
C ARG A 62 6.01 -0.95 -13.06
N ASN A 63 5.18 -1.44 -13.98
CA ASN A 63 5.62 -2.24 -15.13
C ASN A 63 5.88 -1.38 -16.38
N SER A 64 6.28 -2.01 -17.49
CA SER A 64 6.55 -1.34 -18.78
C SER A 64 5.30 -0.71 -19.42
N ASP A 65 4.12 -1.26 -19.12
CA ASP A 65 2.83 -0.78 -19.64
C ASP A 65 2.24 0.36 -18.78
N GLY A 66 2.98 0.79 -17.75
CA GLY A 66 2.57 1.87 -16.86
C GLY A 66 1.62 1.45 -15.74
N LYS A 67 1.31 0.15 -15.60
CA LYS A 67 0.45 -0.38 -14.53
C LYS A 67 1.15 -0.37 -13.20
N GLU A 68 0.36 -0.10 -12.16
CA GLU A 68 0.89 0.09 -10.81
C GLU A 68 0.42 -0.96 -9.80
N ILE A 69 1.35 -1.28 -8.89
CA ILE A 69 1.08 -1.94 -7.62
C ILE A 69 1.52 -0.99 -6.52
N LEU A 70 0.60 -0.72 -5.60
CA LEU A 70 0.82 0.19 -4.48
C LEU A 70 0.87 -0.60 -3.18
N PHE A 71 2.04 -0.62 -2.55
CA PHE A 71 2.19 -1.13 -1.20
C PHE A 71 2.15 0.03 -0.21
N ARG A 72 1.36 -0.10 0.87
CA ARG A 72 1.32 0.88 1.95
C ARG A 72 1.50 0.22 3.30
N MET A 73 2.09 0.97 4.22
CA MET A 73 2.27 0.58 5.61
C MET A 73 2.11 1.77 6.55
N ALA A 74 1.46 1.55 7.68
CA ALA A 74 1.38 2.51 8.77
C ALA A 74 1.30 1.79 10.13
N ALA A 75 1.56 2.52 11.21
CA ALA A 75 1.25 2.04 12.55
C ALA A 75 -0.28 2.04 12.80
N GLY A 76 -0.76 1.07 13.59
CA GLY A 76 -2.16 0.90 13.92
C GLY A 76 -2.85 -0.25 13.19
N ASN A 77 -4.17 -0.15 13.07
CA ASN A 77 -5.05 -1.19 12.53
C ASN A 77 -6.12 -0.62 11.58
N ALA A 78 -6.00 0.65 11.19
CA ALA A 78 -6.91 1.29 10.25
C ALA A 78 -6.73 0.72 8.83
N ASP A 79 -7.78 0.82 8.02
CA ASP A 79 -7.67 0.59 6.57
C ASP A 79 -6.93 1.79 5.94
N ILE A 80 -5.75 1.53 5.39
CA ILE A 80 -4.89 2.55 4.75
C ILE A 80 -4.89 2.44 3.23
N SER A 81 -5.73 1.59 2.64
CA SER A 81 -5.77 1.36 1.19
C SER A 81 -6.11 2.59 0.38
N GLY A 82 -6.84 3.55 0.97
CA GLY A 82 -7.40 4.69 0.25
C GLY A 82 -8.39 4.29 -0.85
N ASP A 83 -8.85 3.03 -0.86
CA ASP A 83 -9.78 2.48 -1.83
C ASP A 83 -11.16 2.32 -1.19
N SER A 84 -12.14 3.03 -1.74
CA SER A 84 -13.54 3.00 -1.29
C SER A 84 -14.45 2.16 -2.21
N THR A 85 -13.86 1.38 -3.12
CA THR A 85 -14.59 0.54 -4.06
C THR A 85 -15.33 -0.58 -3.34
N ALA A 86 -16.61 -0.75 -3.69
CA ALA A 86 -17.40 -1.89 -3.26
C ALA A 86 -17.12 -3.09 -4.18
N TYR A 87 -16.31 -4.03 -3.70
CA TYR A 87 -15.97 -5.25 -4.41
C TYR A 87 -17.02 -6.34 -4.21
N GLU A 88 -17.22 -7.15 -5.25
CA GLU A 88 -18.07 -8.35 -5.21
C GLU A 88 -17.52 -9.37 -4.21
N VAL A 89 -16.20 -9.59 -4.25
CA VAL A 89 -15.50 -10.50 -3.35
C VAL A 89 -14.85 -9.70 -2.22
N ASN A 90 -15.09 -10.15 -0.99
CA ASN A 90 -14.42 -9.65 0.21
C ASN A 90 -14.31 -10.81 1.21
N GLN A 91 -13.14 -11.45 1.25
CA GLN A 91 -12.92 -12.66 2.04
C GLN A 91 -11.56 -12.63 2.75
N VAL A 92 -11.40 -13.47 3.76
CA VAL A 92 -10.13 -13.66 4.46
C VAL A 92 -9.49 -14.96 3.99
N VAL A 93 -8.23 -14.89 3.60
CA VAL A 93 -7.38 -16.02 3.20
C VAL A 93 -6.16 -16.10 4.09
N GLN A 94 -5.52 -17.26 4.16
CA GLN A 94 -4.34 -17.47 4.99
C GLN A 94 -3.09 -17.55 4.11
N ALA A 95 -2.20 -16.56 4.26
CA ALA A 95 -0.88 -16.54 3.62
C ALA A 95 0.17 -16.85 4.68
N GLY A 96 0.63 -18.11 4.76
CA GLY A 96 1.56 -18.53 5.80
C GLY A 96 0.98 -18.39 7.22
N ARG A 97 1.50 -17.45 8.01
CA ARG A 97 1.05 -17.14 9.40
C ARG A 97 0.17 -15.88 9.47
N GLN A 98 -0.24 -15.34 8.33
CA GLN A 98 -0.93 -14.08 8.21
C GLN A 98 -2.34 -14.33 7.67
N TYR A 99 -3.32 -13.63 8.22
CA TYR A 99 -4.69 -13.60 7.71
C TYR A 99 -4.87 -12.34 6.89
N ILE A 100 -5.13 -12.51 5.60
CA ILE A 100 -5.19 -11.42 4.61
C ILE A 100 -6.63 -11.29 4.15
N ARG A 101 -7.19 -10.09 4.29
CA ARG A 101 -8.47 -9.76 3.65
C ARG A 101 -8.19 -9.37 2.20
N VAL A 102 -8.71 -10.15 1.27
CA VAL A 102 -8.64 -9.89 -0.17
C VAL A 102 -9.99 -9.40 -0.68
N LYS A 103 -9.94 -8.39 -1.56
CA LYS A 103 -11.10 -7.77 -2.21
C LYS A 103 -10.90 -7.73 -3.72
N GLY A 104 -11.94 -8.04 -4.48
CA GLY A 104 -11.87 -8.09 -5.94
C GLY A 104 -13.14 -8.62 -6.63
N SER A 105 -12.98 -9.35 -7.72
CA SER A 105 -14.09 -9.99 -8.45
C SER A 105 -13.69 -11.39 -8.92
N GLY A 106 -14.61 -12.35 -8.76
CA GLY A 106 -14.34 -13.76 -9.05
C GLY A 106 -13.15 -14.30 -8.24
N ARG A 107 -12.07 -14.68 -8.95
CA ARG A 107 -10.81 -15.17 -8.34
C ARG A 107 -9.68 -14.16 -8.40
N LEU A 108 -9.97 -12.94 -8.85
CA LEU A 108 -8.99 -11.87 -9.05
C LEU A 108 -9.10 -10.85 -7.92
N VAL A 109 -7.94 -10.41 -7.43
CA VAL A 109 -7.78 -9.51 -6.29
C VAL A 109 -7.25 -8.17 -6.79
N HIS A 110 -7.96 -7.11 -6.42
CA HIS A 110 -7.53 -5.73 -6.62
C HIS A 110 -6.90 -5.14 -5.36
N LEU A 111 -7.31 -5.62 -4.18
CA LEU A 111 -6.87 -5.07 -2.92
C LEU A 111 -6.69 -6.16 -1.87
N ALA A 112 -5.54 -6.16 -1.21
CA ALA A 112 -5.25 -6.98 -0.04
C ALA A 112 -4.96 -6.09 1.17
N LEU A 113 -5.49 -6.49 2.32
CA LEU A 113 -5.42 -5.77 3.59
C LEU A 113 -5.08 -6.74 4.72
N TRP A 114 -4.10 -6.39 5.54
CA TRP A 114 -3.80 -7.17 6.73
C TRP A 114 -3.14 -6.33 7.82
N SER A 115 -3.05 -6.90 9.01
CA SER A 115 -2.36 -6.27 10.14
C SER A 115 -1.43 -7.27 10.81
N ARG A 116 -0.29 -6.80 11.27
CA ARG A 116 0.71 -7.61 11.98
C ARG A 116 1.53 -6.74 12.91
N GLY A 117 1.70 -7.17 14.16
CA GLY A 117 2.62 -6.54 15.10
C GLY A 117 2.31 -5.08 15.44
N GLY A 118 1.03 -4.68 15.38
CA GLY A 118 0.64 -3.28 15.59
C GLY A 118 0.78 -2.39 14.36
N TYR A 119 1.06 -2.97 13.19
CA TYR A 119 1.09 -2.27 11.90
C TYR A 119 -0.03 -2.78 10.99
N THR A 120 -0.48 -1.89 10.11
CA THR A 120 -1.46 -2.17 9.06
C THR A 120 -0.81 -2.03 7.69
N PHE A 121 -1.25 -2.85 6.76
CA PHE A 121 -0.67 -2.98 5.44
C PHE A 121 -1.78 -3.03 4.39
N SER A 122 -1.52 -2.42 3.23
CA SER A 122 -2.35 -2.59 2.05
C SER A 122 -1.50 -2.89 0.82
N LEU A 123 -2.02 -3.73 -0.06
CA LEU A 123 -1.45 -3.98 -1.38
C LEU A 123 -2.55 -3.85 -2.42
N SER A 124 -2.45 -2.80 -3.23
CA SER A 124 -3.42 -2.49 -4.29
C SER A 124 -2.83 -2.83 -5.65
N PHE A 125 -3.64 -3.40 -6.53
CA PHE A 125 -3.27 -3.85 -7.86
C PHE A 125 -4.16 -3.17 -8.89
N GLU A 126 -3.57 -2.36 -9.77
CA GLU A 126 -4.31 -1.79 -10.90
C GLU A 126 -4.71 -2.91 -11.89
N GLU A 127 -3.77 -3.82 -12.16
CA GLU A 127 -4.03 -5.06 -12.88
C GLU A 127 -4.24 -6.18 -11.86
N PRO A 128 -5.48 -6.72 -11.72
CA PRO A 128 -5.79 -7.62 -10.63
C PRO A 128 -5.12 -8.98 -10.81
N VAL A 129 -4.72 -9.58 -9.69
CA VAL A 129 -3.96 -10.83 -9.66
C VAL A 129 -4.75 -11.96 -9.00
N PRO A 130 -4.44 -13.23 -9.28
CA PRO A 130 -5.04 -14.35 -8.56
C PRO A 130 -4.75 -14.28 -7.05
N VAL A 131 -5.64 -14.82 -6.23
CA VAL A 131 -5.48 -14.90 -4.77
C VAL A 131 -4.15 -15.54 -4.37
N GLU A 132 -3.74 -16.60 -5.07
CA GLU A 132 -2.50 -17.34 -4.82
C GLU A 132 -1.26 -16.47 -5.04
N ALA A 133 -1.32 -15.51 -5.97
CA ALA A 133 -0.24 -14.56 -6.19
C ALA A 133 -0.11 -13.59 -5.00
N VAL A 134 -1.23 -13.13 -4.44
CA VAL A 134 -1.23 -12.29 -3.22
C VAL A 134 -0.63 -13.05 -2.05
N GLU A 135 -1.05 -14.31 -1.85
CA GLU A 135 -0.49 -15.17 -0.80
C GLU A 135 1.02 -15.33 -0.95
N ALA A 136 1.49 -15.63 -2.16
CA ALA A 136 2.92 -15.75 -2.45
C ALA A 136 3.67 -14.44 -2.11
N ILE A 137 3.18 -13.28 -2.59
CA ILE A 137 3.80 -11.98 -2.29
C ILE A 137 3.92 -11.75 -0.79
N VAL A 138 2.83 -11.94 -0.03
CA VAL A 138 2.80 -11.69 1.41
C VAL A 138 3.73 -12.64 2.19
N THR A 139 3.84 -13.90 1.75
CA THR A 139 4.75 -14.87 2.40
C THR A 139 6.22 -14.53 2.21
N THR A 140 6.57 -13.73 1.20
CA THR A 140 7.96 -13.29 0.97
C THR A 140 8.39 -12.10 1.82
N ILE A 141 7.45 -11.43 2.50
CA ILE A 141 7.79 -10.32 3.37
C ILE A 141 8.56 -10.87 4.58
N ALA A 142 9.78 -10.38 4.78
CA ALA A 142 10.64 -10.80 5.88
C ALA A 142 10.21 -10.10 7.18
N TRP A 143 9.55 -10.85 8.07
CA TRP A 143 9.11 -10.37 9.37
C TRP A 143 10.20 -10.57 10.43
N ASN A 144 11.30 -9.84 10.28
CA ASN A 144 12.39 -9.81 11.26
C ASN A 144 12.03 -8.95 12.48
#